data_AF-A0A8H2XCI0-F1
#
_entry.id   AF-A0A8H2XCI0-F1
#
_cell.length_a   1.000
_cell.length_b   1.000
_cell.length_c   1.000
_cell.angle_alpha   90.00
_cell.angle_beta   90.00
_cell.angle_gamma   90.00
#
_symmetry.space_group_name_H-M   'P 1'
#
loop_
_entity.id
_entity.type
_entity.pdbx_description
1 polymer ?
#
loop_
_entity_poly.entity_id
_entity_poly.type
_entity_poly.pdbx_seq_one_letter_code
_entity_poly.pdbx_strand_id
1 'polypeptide(L)'
;MSGELPLSARYDQALASSSRLSEYSALSPEYKSLSDEALRDLRQVAQAISNLQLFSRNETLEDISTKQLVYLTVPYATAELLLALPSAEPATRKDILGQAESQLQKFITYITDYGIVDDTTIQITNRLAQMSKNPAQRREAKIQQYQAEKQLKSRIQALRSQTLATNIEEPSNNYDSIRMLISSGASHAGSVNVDDDDLDMDDETRRELTITLLRLLYAQTQSSLHQIKEEAQILQNMPPPSSSHSQPETSKRNDDTWRLDMTPRGGPDGRGPLMDSQGRPLRPFTILPSNVAERTRLQKEVFRPDHRLPTMSIDEYLAEEERRGN
;
A
#
# COMPACT_ATOMS: atom_id res chain seq x y z
N MET A 1 -14.70 14.11 -34.99
CA MET A 1 -15.17 12.70 -34.99
C MET A 1 -14.11 11.87 -34.28
N SER A 2 -14.09 11.91 -32.94
CA SER A 2 -13.20 11.02 -32.18
C SER A 2 -13.79 9.62 -32.31
N GLY A 3 -13.13 8.73 -33.05
CA GLY A 3 -13.61 7.37 -33.25
C GLY A 3 -13.81 6.69 -31.89
N GLU A 4 -14.98 6.11 -31.66
CA GLU A 4 -15.24 5.35 -30.44
C GLU A 4 -14.32 4.12 -30.43
N LEU A 5 -13.34 4.11 -29.52
CA LEU A 5 -12.51 2.93 -29.27
C LEU A 5 -13.41 1.77 -28.81
N PRO A 6 -13.17 0.53 -29.30
CA PRO A 6 -13.90 -0.64 -28.86
C PRO A 6 -13.66 -0.91 -27.36
N LEU A 7 -14.62 -1.57 -26.71
CA LEU A 7 -14.62 -1.79 -25.25
C LEU A 7 -13.33 -2.47 -24.75
N SER A 8 -12.86 -3.50 -25.46
CA SER A 8 -11.64 -4.24 -25.12
C SER A 8 -10.39 -3.35 -25.21
N ALA A 9 -10.25 -2.57 -26.29
CA ALA A 9 -9.12 -1.67 -26.48
C ALA A 9 -9.11 -0.54 -25.46
N ARG A 10 -10.29 0.00 -25.11
CA ARG A 10 -10.39 1.02 -24.06
C ARG A 10 -10.01 0.45 -22.69
N TYR A 11 -10.42 -0.78 -22.40
CA TYR A 11 -10.03 -1.41 -21.14
C TYR A 11 -8.53 -1.72 -21.10
N ASP A 12 -7.94 -2.22 -22.20
CA ASP A 12 -6.49 -2.40 -22.33
C ASP A 12 -5.72 -1.09 -22.11
N GLN A 13 -6.16 0.00 -22.73
CA GLN A 13 -5.56 1.33 -22.55
C GLN A 13 -5.62 1.79 -21.09
N ALA A 14 -6.78 1.61 -20.42
CA ALA A 14 -6.93 2.01 -19.04
C ALA A 14 -6.00 1.21 -18.09
N LEU A 15 -5.85 -0.10 -18.32
CA LEU A 15 -4.94 -0.96 -17.57
C LEU A 15 -3.48 -0.60 -17.84
N ALA A 16 -3.12 -0.34 -19.11
CA ALA A 16 -1.77 0.07 -19.48
C ALA A 16 -1.38 1.41 -18.84
N SER A 17 -2.27 2.40 -18.87
CA SER A 17 -2.07 3.68 -18.18
C SER A 17 -1.94 3.50 -16.68
N SER A 18 -2.75 2.62 -16.08
CA SER A 18 -2.70 2.33 -14.64
C SER A 18 -1.40 1.63 -14.23
N SER A 19 -0.90 0.69 -15.03
CA SER A 19 0.37 -0.01 -14.77
C SER A 19 1.56 0.96 -14.82
N ARG A 20 1.57 1.86 -15.82
CA ARG A 20 2.64 2.85 -16.00
C ARG A 20 2.71 3.90 -14.89
N LEU A 21 1.70 4.02 -14.01
CA LEU A 21 1.76 4.93 -12.87
C LEU A 21 2.93 4.63 -11.94
N SER A 22 3.41 3.39 -11.86
CA SER A 22 4.59 3.05 -11.05
C SER A 22 5.91 3.65 -11.59
N GLU A 23 5.93 4.12 -12.84
CA GLU A 23 7.10 4.76 -13.46
C GLU A 23 7.25 6.23 -13.04
N TYR A 24 6.18 6.84 -12.52
CA TYR A 24 6.12 8.27 -12.20
C TYR A 24 6.02 8.49 -10.68
N SER A 25 6.50 9.65 -10.22
CA SER A 25 6.32 10.05 -8.82
C SER A 25 4.87 10.48 -8.59
N ALA A 26 4.27 10.05 -7.47
CA ALA A 26 2.86 10.35 -7.15
C ALA A 26 2.52 11.86 -7.13
N LEU A 27 3.51 12.73 -6.87
CA LEU A 27 3.31 14.18 -6.83
C LEU A 27 3.53 14.86 -8.18
N SER A 28 3.90 14.12 -9.24
CA SER A 28 4.20 14.69 -10.55
C SER A 28 2.92 15.04 -11.33
N PRO A 29 2.94 16.09 -12.16
CA PRO A 29 1.80 16.43 -13.01
C PRO A 29 1.49 15.31 -14.02
N GLU A 30 2.49 14.57 -14.46
CA GLU A 30 2.34 13.42 -15.36
C GLU A 30 1.54 12.30 -14.68
N TYR A 31 1.86 11.95 -13.44
CA TYR A 31 1.10 10.97 -12.64
C TYR A 31 -0.36 11.38 -12.55
N LYS A 32 -0.63 12.64 -12.24
CA LYS A 32 -2.00 13.17 -12.16
C LYS A 32 -2.72 13.01 -13.51
N SER A 33 -2.13 13.50 -14.61
CA SER A 33 -2.77 13.39 -15.93
C SER A 33 -3.04 11.95 -16.35
N LEU A 34 -2.11 11.03 -16.08
CA LEU A 34 -2.23 9.63 -16.44
C LEU A 34 -3.29 8.92 -15.58
N SER A 35 -3.35 9.24 -14.28
CA SER A 35 -4.36 8.70 -13.37
C SER A 35 -5.78 9.22 -13.69
N ASP A 36 -5.90 10.50 -14.06
CA ASP A 36 -7.16 11.11 -14.50
C ASP A 36 -7.66 10.49 -15.82
N GLU A 37 -6.74 10.24 -16.78
CA GLU A 37 -7.04 9.53 -18.02
C GLU A 37 -7.50 8.09 -17.75
N ALA A 38 -6.73 7.33 -16.96
CA ALA A 38 -7.05 5.94 -16.61
C ALA A 38 -8.41 5.83 -15.89
N LEU A 39 -8.69 6.73 -14.94
CA LEU A 39 -10.00 6.78 -14.27
C LEU A 39 -11.14 7.12 -15.22
N ARG A 40 -10.92 8.05 -16.16
CA ARG A 40 -11.93 8.39 -17.16
C ARG A 40 -12.25 7.18 -18.03
N ASP A 41 -11.24 6.48 -18.49
CA ASP A 41 -11.41 5.33 -19.38
C ASP A 41 -12.06 4.15 -18.62
N LEU A 42 -11.68 3.88 -17.38
CA LEU A 42 -12.35 2.89 -16.52
C LEU A 42 -13.83 3.22 -16.27
N ARG A 43 -14.17 4.49 -16.03
CA ARG A 43 -15.56 4.93 -15.88
C ARG A 43 -16.36 4.72 -17.17
N GLN A 44 -15.76 4.99 -18.32
CA GLN A 44 -16.40 4.76 -19.62
C GLN A 44 -16.59 3.26 -19.90
N VAL A 45 -15.61 2.42 -19.56
CA VAL A 45 -15.74 0.96 -19.64
C VAL A 45 -16.88 0.48 -18.74
N ALA A 46 -16.92 0.93 -17.48
CA ALA A 46 -18.00 0.58 -16.55
C ALA A 46 -19.39 1.02 -17.05
N GLN A 47 -19.48 2.23 -17.64
CA GLN A 47 -20.71 2.72 -18.24
C GLN A 47 -21.13 1.88 -19.46
N ALA A 48 -20.19 1.51 -20.32
CA ALA A 48 -20.46 0.65 -21.47
C ALA A 48 -20.94 -0.74 -21.03
N ILE A 49 -20.32 -1.35 -20.02
CA ILE A 49 -20.76 -2.63 -19.44
C ILE A 49 -22.21 -2.52 -18.92
N SER A 50 -22.54 -1.44 -18.22
CA SER A 50 -23.90 -1.20 -17.71
C SER A 50 -24.92 -0.97 -18.84
N ASN A 51 -24.55 -0.24 -19.89
CA ASN A 51 -25.43 0.03 -21.02
C ASN A 51 -25.68 -1.23 -21.86
N LEU A 52 -24.67 -2.07 -22.02
CA LEU A 52 -24.75 -3.35 -22.72
C LEU A 52 -25.40 -4.45 -21.87
N GLN A 53 -25.64 -4.19 -20.58
CA GLN A 53 -26.18 -5.16 -19.62
C GLN A 53 -25.44 -6.51 -19.67
N LEU A 54 -24.10 -6.45 -19.76
CA LEU A 54 -23.27 -7.67 -19.91
C LEU A 54 -23.36 -8.63 -18.72
N PHE A 55 -23.82 -8.14 -17.58
CA PHE A 55 -23.91 -8.91 -16.35
C PHE A 55 -25.28 -8.73 -15.71
N SER A 56 -25.93 -9.85 -15.42
CA SER A 56 -27.18 -9.94 -14.69
C SER A 56 -27.04 -10.86 -13.47
N ARG A 57 -27.75 -10.54 -12.38
CA ARG A 57 -27.76 -11.36 -11.14
C ARG A 57 -28.37 -12.75 -11.32
N ASN A 58 -29.12 -12.96 -12.40
CA ASN A 58 -29.81 -14.21 -12.68
C ASN A 58 -29.01 -15.13 -13.62
N GLU A 59 -27.82 -14.70 -14.04
CA GLU A 59 -26.93 -15.49 -14.89
C GLU A 59 -25.98 -16.32 -14.02
N THR A 60 -25.60 -17.47 -14.54
CA THR A 60 -24.58 -18.34 -13.95
C THR A 60 -23.23 -18.12 -14.63
N LEU A 61 -22.16 -18.65 -14.03
CA LEU A 61 -20.83 -18.57 -14.63
C LEU A 61 -20.79 -19.14 -16.06
N GLU A 62 -21.57 -20.19 -16.32
CA GLU A 62 -21.65 -20.88 -17.62
C GLU A 62 -22.25 -20.01 -18.72
N ASP A 63 -23.09 -19.04 -18.37
CA ASP A 63 -23.76 -18.14 -19.32
C ASP A 63 -22.82 -17.03 -19.85
N ILE A 64 -21.69 -16.80 -19.18
CA ILE A 64 -20.71 -15.77 -19.58
C ILE A 64 -19.64 -16.37 -20.50
N SER A 65 -19.43 -15.73 -21.66
CA SER A 65 -18.33 -16.09 -22.56
C SER A 65 -16.96 -15.82 -21.95
N THR A 66 -15.97 -16.65 -22.27
CA THR A 66 -14.58 -16.52 -21.77
C THR A 66 -13.99 -15.12 -21.98
N LYS A 67 -14.36 -14.46 -23.10
CA LYS A 67 -13.93 -13.10 -23.44
C LYS A 67 -14.55 -12.00 -22.56
N GLN A 68 -15.73 -12.24 -22.00
CA GLN A 68 -16.44 -11.27 -21.16
C GLN A 68 -16.05 -11.36 -19.69
N LEU A 69 -15.57 -12.52 -19.21
CA LEU A 69 -15.14 -12.72 -17.83
C LEU A 69 -14.13 -11.68 -17.34
N VAL A 70 -13.26 -11.20 -18.23
CA VAL A 70 -12.26 -10.18 -17.89
C VAL A 70 -12.90 -8.87 -17.42
N TYR A 71 -14.09 -8.51 -17.89
CA TYR A 71 -14.77 -7.27 -17.51
C TYR A 71 -15.33 -7.30 -16.07
N LEU A 72 -15.43 -8.48 -15.44
CA LEU A 72 -15.73 -8.59 -14.02
C LEU A 72 -14.65 -7.93 -13.16
N THR A 73 -13.42 -7.78 -13.67
CA THR A 73 -12.30 -7.12 -12.96
C THR A 73 -12.36 -5.59 -12.96
N VAL A 74 -13.26 -4.96 -13.73
CA VAL A 74 -13.31 -3.50 -13.87
C VAL A 74 -13.52 -2.76 -12.53
N PRO A 75 -14.44 -3.18 -11.63
CA PRO A 75 -14.56 -2.55 -10.32
C PRO A 75 -13.30 -2.74 -9.47
N TYR A 76 -12.64 -3.90 -9.55
CA TYR A 76 -11.38 -4.15 -8.84
C TYR A 76 -10.27 -3.20 -9.32
N ALA A 77 -10.03 -3.12 -10.65
CA ALA A 77 -9.02 -2.24 -11.22
C ALA A 77 -9.29 -0.77 -10.89
N THR A 78 -10.56 -0.36 -10.87
CA THR A 78 -10.97 0.99 -10.45
C THR A 78 -10.65 1.25 -8.98
N ALA A 79 -10.92 0.29 -8.10
CA ALA A 79 -10.61 0.42 -6.68
C ALA A 79 -9.10 0.51 -6.43
N GLU A 80 -8.31 -0.36 -7.07
CA GLU A 80 -6.85 -0.36 -6.95
C GLU A 80 -6.26 0.99 -7.38
N LEU A 81 -6.77 1.56 -8.48
CA LEU A 81 -6.33 2.88 -8.96
C LEU A 81 -6.71 3.99 -7.98
N LEU A 82 -7.94 3.97 -7.45
CA LEU A 82 -8.39 4.93 -6.43
C LEU A 82 -7.49 4.89 -5.19
N LEU A 83 -7.14 3.70 -4.70
CA LEU A 83 -6.28 3.54 -3.53
C LEU A 83 -4.86 4.09 -3.73
N ALA A 84 -4.36 4.04 -4.97
CA ALA A 84 -3.06 4.57 -5.36
C ALA A 84 -3.04 6.11 -5.50
N LEU A 85 -4.19 6.80 -5.48
CA LEU A 85 -4.21 8.25 -5.63
C LEU A 85 -3.66 8.96 -4.39
N PRO A 86 -2.75 9.95 -4.58
CA PRO A 86 -2.32 10.81 -3.49
C PRO A 86 -3.45 11.75 -3.08
N SER A 87 -3.55 12.04 -1.79
CA SER A 87 -4.48 13.04 -1.25
C SER A 87 -3.77 13.95 -0.26
N ALA A 88 -3.92 15.27 -0.42
CA ALA A 88 -3.40 16.24 0.54
C ALA A 88 -4.34 16.41 1.76
N GLU A 89 -5.65 16.26 1.55
CA GLU A 89 -6.66 16.54 2.57
C GLU A 89 -7.28 15.24 3.12
N PRO A 90 -7.44 15.10 4.45
CA PRO A 90 -8.10 13.94 5.06
C PRO A 90 -9.51 13.70 4.54
N ALA A 91 -10.27 14.77 4.26
CA ALA A 91 -11.62 14.68 3.73
C ALA A 91 -11.65 14.08 2.30
N THR A 92 -10.71 14.48 1.44
CA THR A 92 -10.59 13.92 0.09
C THR A 92 -10.13 12.48 0.13
N ARG A 93 -9.20 12.13 1.04
CA ARG A 93 -8.81 10.72 1.24
C ARG A 93 -9.99 9.86 1.67
N LYS A 94 -10.80 10.34 2.61
CA LYS A 94 -11.99 9.62 3.09
C LYS A 94 -12.98 9.36 1.96
N ASP A 95 -13.19 10.32 1.08
CA ASP A 95 -14.06 10.15 -0.09
C ASP A 95 -13.50 9.10 -1.07
N ILE A 96 -12.19 9.17 -1.38
CA ILE A 96 -11.49 8.17 -2.22
C ILE A 96 -11.63 6.76 -1.62
N LEU A 97 -11.42 6.61 -0.31
CA LEU A 97 -11.58 5.33 0.39
C LEU A 97 -13.01 4.80 0.30
N GLY A 98 -14.02 5.66 0.46
CA GLY A 98 -15.43 5.29 0.32
C GLY A 98 -15.78 4.85 -1.11
N GLN A 99 -15.24 5.55 -2.12
CA GLN A 99 -15.40 5.16 -3.53
C GLN A 99 -14.72 3.81 -3.81
N ALA A 100 -13.49 3.61 -3.34
CA ALA A 100 -12.75 2.35 -3.49
C ALA A 100 -13.48 1.19 -2.80
N GLU A 101 -13.98 1.38 -1.58
CA GLU A 101 -14.77 0.37 -0.87
C GLU A 101 -16.02 -0.02 -1.66
N SER A 102 -16.77 0.95 -2.21
CA SER A 102 -17.95 0.66 -3.04
C SER A 102 -17.59 -0.16 -4.28
N GLN A 103 -16.47 0.13 -4.93
CA GLN A 103 -16.01 -0.63 -6.10
C GLN A 103 -15.56 -2.05 -5.74
N LEU A 104 -14.87 -2.24 -4.61
CA LEU A 104 -14.52 -3.58 -4.10
C LEU A 104 -15.78 -4.38 -3.71
N GLN A 105 -16.78 -3.74 -3.10
CA GLN A 105 -18.05 -4.40 -2.77
C GLN A 105 -18.81 -4.83 -4.04
N LYS A 106 -18.81 -4.01 -5.09
CA LYS A 106 -19.36 -4.40 -6.40
C LYS A 106 -18.62 -5.60 -6.99
N PHE A 107 -17.29 -5.59 -6.94
CA PHE A 107 -16.47 -6.72 -7.38
C PHE A 107 -16.83 -8.00 -6.59
N ILE A 108 -16.88 -7.93 -5.27
CA ILE A 108 -17.25 -9.07 -4.42
C ILE A 108 -18.63 -9.59 -4.80
N THR A 109 -19.61 -8.70 -5.00
CA THR A 109 -20.97 -9.07 -5.41
C THR A 109 -20.96 -9.83 -6.73
N TYR A 110 -20.20 -9.38 -7.73
CA TYR A 110 -20.05 -10.14 -8.97
C TYR A 110 -19.42 -11.51 -8.74
N ILE A 111 -18.34 -11.61 -7.97
CA ILE A 111 -17.68 -12.88 -7.70
C ILE A 111 -18.60 -13.87 -6.98
N THR A 112 -19.42 -13.39 -6.04
CA THR A 112 -20.36 -14.22 -5.28
C THR A 112 -21.60 -14.60 -6.09
N ASP A 113 -22.21 -13.64 -6.80
CA ASP A 113 -23.45 -13.88 -7.56
C ASP A 113 -23.21 -14.89 -8.70
N TYR A 114 -22.05 -14.82 -9.35
CA TYR A 114 -21.66 -15.77 -10.40
C TYR A 114 -21.07 -17.09 -9.86
N GLY A 115 -20.95 -17.27 -8.54
CA GLY A 115 -20.43 -18.51 -7.96
C GLY A 115 -18.97 -18.83 -8.32
N ILE A 116 -18.16 -17.81 -8.65
CA ILE A 116 -16.73 -17.97 -8.97
C ILE A 116 -15.96 -18.47 -7.74
N VAL A 117 -16.41 -18.03 -6.57
CA VAL A 117 -15.96 -18.48 -5.25
C VAL A 117 -17.09 -19.25 -4.60
N ASP A 118 -16.74 -20.38 -4.02
CA ASP A 118 -17.63 -21.29 -3.30
C ASP A 118 -18.11 -20.71 -1.96
N ASP A 119 -19.30 -21.11 -1.53
CA ASP A 119 -19.89 -20.70 -0.25
C ASP A 119 -18.99 -21.01 0.94
N THR A 120 -18.23 -22.11 0.88
CA THR A 120 -17.26 -22.47 1.91
C THR A 120 -16.14 -21.44 2.02
N THR A 121 -15.55 -21.02 0.90
CA THR A 121 -14.56 -19.95 0.89
C THR A 121 -15.15 -18.62 1.39
N ILE A 122 -16.38 -18.27 1.00
CA ILE A 122 -17.06 -17.05 1.48
C ILE A 122 -17.25 -17.10 3.01
N GLN A 123 -17.65 -18.24 3.57
CA GLN A 123 -17.79 -18.40 5.01
C GLN A 123 -16.45 -18.31 5.73
N ILE A 124 -15.40 -18.92 5.17
CA ILE A 124 -14.04 -18.85 5.70
C ILE A 124 -13.56 -17.40 5.71
N THR A 125 -13.67 -16.67 4.60
CA THR A 125 -13.21 -15.27 4.51
C THR A 125 -13.97 -14.37 5.49
N ASN A 126 -15.29 -14.52 5.59
CA ASN A 126 -16.10 -13.79 6.56
C ASN A 126 -15.70 -14.10 8.01
N ARG A 127 -15.44 -15.38 8.32
CA ARG A 127 -14.97 -15.80 9.64
C ARG A 127 -13.59 -15.21 9.96
N LEU A 128 -12.66 -15.28 9.01
CA LEU A 128 -11.31 -14.70 9.16
C LEU A 128 -11.35 -13.20 9.39
N ALA A 129 -12.24 -12.47 8.71
CA ALA A 129 -12.46 -11.04 8.94
C ALA A 129 -12.97 -10.74 10.37
N GLN A 130 -13.82 -11.61 10.94
CA GLN A 130 -14.38 -11.46 12.29
C GLN A 130 -13.39 -11.87 13.41
N MET A 131 -12.42 -12.74 13.13
CA MET A 131 -11.42 -13.24 14.09
C MET A 131 -10.37 -12.19 14.50
N SER A 132 -10.55 -10.92 14.10
CA SER A 132 -9.61 -9.83 14.27
C SER A 132 -9.45 -9.27 15.69
N LYS A 133 -10.16 -9.81 16.70
CA LYS A 133 -10.08 -9.32 18.09
C LYS A 133 -8.83 -9.80 18.85
N ASN A 134 -8.29 -10.97 18.52
CA ASN A 134 -7.11 -11.54 19.21
C ASN A 134 -5.86 -11.47 18.32
N PRO A 135 -4.71 -11.00 18.84
CA PRO A 135 -3.47 -10.91 18.05
C PRO A 135 -2.99 -12.24 17.46
N ALA A 136 -3.12 -13.35 18.21
CA ALA A 136 -2.75 -14.68 17.74
C ALA A 136 -3.64 -15.13 16.57
N GLN A 137 -4.94 -14.89 16.65
CA GLN A 137 -5.91 -15.23 15.60
C GLN A 137 -5.73 -14.36 14.36
N ARG A 138 -5.39 -13.06 14.51
CA ARG A 138 -5.02 -12.19 13.38
C ARG A 138 -3.81 -12.73 12.61
N ARG A 139 -2.78 -13.18 13.33
CA ARG A 139 -1.59 -13.77 12.71
C ARG A 139 -1.94 -15.04 11.96
N GLU A 140 -2.72 -15.94 12.56
CA GLU A 140 -3.16 -17.17 11.93
C GLU A 140 -3.98 -16.91 10.65
N ALA A 141 -4.94 -15.99 10.71
CA ALA A 141 -5.74 -15.59 9.55
C ALA A 141 -4.87 -15.05 8.40
N LYS A 142 -3.86 -14.23 8.71
CA LYS A 142 -2.92 -13.71 7.71
C LYS A 142 -2.05 -14.81 7.09
N ILE A 143 -1.65 -15.81 7.87
CA ILE A 143 -0.90 -16.97 7.37
C ILE A 143 -1.78 -17.77 6.41
N GLN A 144 -3.03 -18.05 6.78
CA GLN A 144 -3.97 -18.80 5.94
C GLN A 144 -4.25 -18.05 4.62
N GLN A 145 -4.48 -16.73 4.68
CA GLN A 145 -4.66 -15.90 3.49
C GLN A 145 -3.42 -15.94 2.58
N TYR A 146 -2.23 -15.76 3.16
CA TYR A 146 -0.98 -15.81 2.40
C TYR A 146 -0.76 -17.17 1.72
N GLN A 147 -1.07 -18.27 2.41
CA GLN A 147 -0.99 -19.61 1.84
C GLN A 147 -1.97 -19.80 0.67
N ALA A 148 -3.22 -19.34 0.82
CA ALA A 148 -4.23 -19.39 -0.24
C ALA A 148 -3.81 -18.56 -1.48
N GLU A 149 -3.33 -17.33 -1.27
CA GLU A 149 -2.82 -16.49 -2.36
C GLU A 149 -1.62 -17.13 -3.07
N LYS A 150 -0.69 -17.73 -2.30
CA LYS A 150 0.46 -18.43 -2.87
C LYS A 150 0.04 -19.64 -3.72
N GLN A 151 -0.94 -20.41 -3.26
CA GLN A 151 -1.48 -21.53 -4.03
C GLN A 151 -2.11 -21.05 -5.35
N LEU A 152 -2.92 -19.99 -5.32
CA LEU A 152 -3.53 -19.41 -6.51
C LEU A 152 -2.48 -18.88 -7.51
N LYS A 153 -1.47 -18.14 -7.02
CA LYS A 153 -0.35 -17.67 -7.85
C LYS A 153 0.41 -18.84 -8.49
N SER A 154 0.69 -19.90 -7.72
CA SER A 154 1.35 -21.09 -8.26
C SER A 154 0.51 -21.81 -9.32
N ARG A 155 -0.82 -21.83 -9.16
CA ARG A 155 -1.73 -22.40 -10.17
C ARG A 155 -1.73 -21.57 -11.45
N ILE A 156 -1.76 -20.24 -11.34
CA ILE A 156 -1.66 -19.34 -12.50
C ILE A 156 -0.34 -19.57 -13.25
N GLN A 157 0.77 -19.68 -12.52
CA GLN A 157 2.08 -19.96 -13.13
C GLN A 157 2.10 -21.32 -13.82
N ALA A 158 1.53 -22.36 -13.20
CA ALA A 158 1.44 -23.69 -13.81
C ALA A 158 0.61 -23.68 -15.11
N LEU A 159 -0.58 -23.06 -15.08
CA LEU A 159 -1.44 -22.92 -16.26
C LEU A 159 -0.73 -22.16 -17.39
N ARG A 160 0.00 -21.10 -17.07
CA ARG A 160 0.80 -20.36 -18.06
C ARG A 160 1.95 -21.16 -18.63
N SER A 161 2.68 -21.92 -17.80
CA SER A 161 3.78 -22.76 -18.27
C SER A 161 3.31 -23.90 -19.18
N GLN A 162 2.06 -24.33 -19.03
CA GLN A 162 1.44 -25.36 -19.86
C GLN A 162 1.04 -24.82 -21.24
N THR A 163 0.71 -23.54 -21.35
CA THR A 163 0.17 -22.93 -22.58
C THR A 163 1.13 -22.03 -23.33
N LEU A 164 2.11 -21.42 -22.67
CA LEU A 164 3.01 -20.43 -23.27
C LEU A 164 4.45 -20.95 -23.27
N ALA A 165 5.09 -20.93 -24.44
CA ALA A 165 6.49 -21.30 -24.62
C ALA A 165 7.42 -20.36 -23.83
N THR A 166 7.83 -20.80 -22.63
CA THR A 166 9.08 -20.56 -21.89
C THR A 166 9.70 -19.15 -21.72
N ASN A 167 9.14 -18.03 -22.24
CA ASN A 167 9.82 -16.73 -22.20
C ASN A 167 8.97 -15.50 -21.82
N ILE A 168 7.79 -15.67 -21.21
CA ILE A 168 6.97 -14.52 -20.78
C ILE A 168 7.34 -14.12 -19.35
N GLU A 169 7.79 -12.87 -19.20
CA GLU A 169 8.09 -12.25 -17.92
C GLU A 169 6.87 -12.32 -16.98
N GLU A 170 7.12 -12.61 -15.70
CA GLU A 170 6.06 -12.58 -14.68
C GLU A 170 5.46 -11.16 -14.63
N PRO A 171 4.12 -11.02 -14.68
CA PRO A 171 3.50 -9.70 -14.62
C PRO A 171 3.85 -9.04 -13.29
N SER A 172 4.36 -7.82 -13.38
CA SER A 172 4.78 -7.03 -12.21
C SER A 172 3.58 -6.69 -11.34
N ASN A 173 2.46 -6.29 -11.97
CA ASN A 173 1.28 -5.79 -11.30
C ASN A 173 0.00 -6.56 -11.66
N ASN A 174 -1.06 -6.36 -10.87
CA ASN A 174 -2.38 -6.92 -11.14
C ASN A 174 -2.94 -6.42 -12.48
N TYR A 175 -2.69 -5.15 -12.84
CA TYR A 175 -3.09 -4.59 -14.14
C TYR A 175 -2.51 -5.37 -15.32
N ASP A 176 -1.22 -5.70 -15.28
CA ASP A 176 -0.57 -6.48 -16.35
C ASP A 176 -1.13 -7.90 -16.42
N SER A 177 -1.42 -8.49 -15.25
CA SER A 177 -2.06 -9.81 -15.16
C SER A 177 -3.43 -9.84 -15.83
N ILE A 178 -4.24 -8.79 -15.65
CA ILE A 178 -5.54 -8.65 -16.31
C ILE A 178 -5.36 -8.37 -17.80
N ARG A 179 -4.39 -7.52 -18.16
CA ARG A 179 -4.12 -7.11 -19.54
C ARG A 179 -3.74 -8.29 -20.44
N MET A 180 -2.93 -9.22 -19.92
CA MET A 180 -2.59 -10.46 -20.62
C MET A 180 -3.84 -11.24 -21.08
N LEU A 181 -4.94 -11.19 -20.33
CA LEU A 181 -6.19 -11.86 -20.72
C LEU A 181 -6.93 -11.18 -21.87
N ILE A 182 -6.74 -9.87 -22.03
CA ILE A 182 -7.33 -9.06 -23.10
C ILE A 182 -6.51 -9.21 -24.39
N SER A 183 -5.18 -9.06 -24.30
CA SER A 183 -4.30 -9.04 -25.47
C SER A 183 -4.26 -10.38 -26.20
N SER A 184 -4.29 -11.51 -25.49
CA SER A 184 -4.37 -12.83 -26.14
C SER A 184 -5.65 -13.03 -26.97
N GLY A 185 -6.68 -12.19 -26.83
CA GLY A 185 -7.92 -12.27 -27.62
C GLY A 185 -8.00 -11.30 -28.81
N ALA A 186 -7.05 -10.38 -28.94
CA ALA A 186 -7.09 -9.27 -29.90
C ALA A 186 -6.37 -9.56 -31.23
N SER A 187 -5.67 -10.69 -31.35
CA SER A 187 -4.86 -11.06 -32.53
C SER A 187 -5.67 -11.23 -33.82
N HIS A 188 -7.00 -11.21 -33.77
CA HIS A 188 -7.84 -11.53 -34.94
C HIS A 188 -8.42 -10.33 -35.71
N ALA A 189 -8.00 -9.10 -35.40
CA ALA A 189 -8.46 -7.91 -36.12
C ALA A 189 -7.32 -6.98 -36.57
N GLY A 190 -6.44 -7.46 -37.45
CA GLY A 190 -5.71 -6.55 -38.34
C GLY A 190 -4.19 -6.66 -38.47
N SER A 191 -3.59 -7.84 -38.34
CA SER A 191 -2.20 -8.02 -38.80
C SER A 191 -2.05 -9.29 -39.62
N VAL A 192 -2.08 -9.13 -40.95
CA VAL A 192 -1.57 -10.12 -41.90
C VAL A 192 -0.06 -9.88 -41.97
N ASN A 193 0.71 -10.55 -41.13
CA ASN A 193 2.14 -10.80 -41.36
C ASN A 193 2.52 -12.15 -40.74
N VAL A 194 2.68 -13.11 -41.66
CA VAL A 194 3.50 -14.31 -41.69
C VAL A 194 4.43 -14.55 -40.48
N ASP A 195 4.30 -15.77 -39.91
CA ASP A 195 5.13 -16.44 -38.89
C ASP A 195 4.76 -16.27 -37.38
N ASP A 196 3.48 -16.29 -37.02
CA ASP A 196 3.04 -16.60 -35.64
C ASP A 196 2.36 -17.98 -35.60
N ASP A 197 3.16 -19.03 -35.41
CA ASP A 197 2.71 -20.28 -34.76
C ASP A 197 2.57 -20.03 -33.25
N ASP A 198 1.86 -18.97 -32.86
CA ASP A 198 1.38 -18.81 -31.49
C ASP A 198 0.30 -19.87 -31.31
N LEU A 199 0.68 -20.97 -30.65
CA LEU A 199 -0.24 -22.02 -30.20
C LEU A 199 -1.32 -21.34 -29.37
N ASP A 200 -2.45 -21.04 -30.01
CA ASP A 200 -3.62 -20.43 -29.39
C ASP A 200 -3.88 -21.15 -28.06
N MET A 201 -3.71 -20.45 -26.93
CA MET A 201 -4.17 -20.98 -25.65
C MET A 201 -5.61 -21.43 -25.83
N ASP A 202 -5.87 -22.70 -25.55
CA ASP A 202 -7.19 -23.29 -25.65
C ASP A 202 -8.19 -22.47 -24.80
N ASP A 203 -9.40 -22.26 -25.33
CA ASP A 203 -10.40 -21.41 -24.66
C ASP A 203 -10.72 -21.91 -23.25
N GLU A 204 -10.65 -23.23 -23.03
CA GLU A 204 -10.81 -23.87 -21.73
C GLU A 204 -9.71 -23.45 -20.74
N THR A 205 -8.44 -23.55 -21.11
CA THR A 205 -7.35 -23.08 -20.24
C THR A 205 -7.39 -21.58 -20.02
N ARG A 206 -7.80 -20.78 -21.03
CA ARG A 206 -8.02 -19.33 -20.85
C ARG A 206 -9.11 -19.03 -19.84
N ARG A 207 -10.21 -19.80 -19.89
CA ARG A 207 -11.32 -19.71 -18.95
C ARG A 207 -10.87 -20.08 -17.55
N GLU A 208 -10.14 -21.19 -17.39
CA GLU A 208 -9.58 -21.62 -16.10
C GLU A 208 -8.62 -20.57 -15.52
N LEU A 209 -7.72 -20.02 -16.34
CA LEU A 209 -6.78 -18.98 -15.94
C LEU A 209 -7.53 -17.73 -15.47
N THR A 210 -8.53 -17.29 -16.24
CA THR A 210 -9.35 -16.11 -15.89
C THR A 210 -10.08 -16.30 -14.57
N ILE A 211 -10.71 -17.47 -14.36
CA ILE A 211 -11.39 -17.82 -13.10
C ILE A 211 -10.39 -17.85 -11.93
N THR A 212 -9.21 -18.45 -12.13
CA THR A 212 -8.18 -18.52 -11.10
C THR A 212 -7.65 -17.13 -10.74
N LEU A 213 -7.48 -16.24 -11.74
CA LEU A 213 -7.13 -14.84 -11.50
C LEU A 213 -8.23 -14.12 -10.72
N LEU A 214 -9.50 -14.28 -11.08
CA LEU A 214 -10.62 -13.68 -10.35
C LEU A 214 -10.65 -14.11 -8.87
N ARG A 215 -10.35 -15.38 -8.58
CA ARG A 215 -10.18 -15.88 -7.21
C ARG A 215 -9.00 -15.25 -6.47
N LEU A 216 -7.87 -15.04 -7.16
CA LEU A 216 -6.72 -14.35 -6.59
C LEU A 216 -7.06 -12.90 -6.24
N LEU A 217 -7.68 -12.17 -7.17
CA LEU A 217 -8.11 -10.79 -6.95
C LEU A 217 -9.12 -10.71 -5.80
N TYR A 218 -10.04 -11.68 -5.68
CA TYR A 218 -10.95 -11.78 -4.54
C TYR A 218 -10.22 -11.94 -3.20
N ALA A 219 -9.21 -12.81 -3.12
CA ALA A 219 -8.40 -12.93 -1.91
C ALA A 219 -7.69 -11.61 -1.54
N GLN A 220 -7.15 -10.90 -2.54
CA GLN A 220 -6.52 -9.60 -2.36
C GLN A 220 -7.52 -8.52 -1.90
N THR A 221 -8.76 -8.54 -2.38
CA THR A 221 -9.79 -7.57 -1.95
C THR A 221 -10.06 -7.59 -0.45
N GLN A 222 -9.98 -8.76 0.18
CA GLN A 222 -10.19 -8.88 1.62
C GLN A 222 -9.10 -8.15 2.41
N SER A 223 -7.85 -8.22 1.94
CA SER A 223 -6.73 -7.46 2.51
C SER A 223 -6.94 -5.95 2.29
N SER A 224 -7.30 -5.54 1.07
CA SER A 224 -7.55 -4.13 0.75
C SER A 224 -8.71 -3.55 1.57
N LEU A 225 -9.80 -4.29 1.77
CA LEU A 225 -10.92 -3.85 2.62
C LEU A 225 -10.51 -3.70 4.08
N HIS A 226 -9.65 -4.59 4.60
CA HIS A 226 -9.11 -4.45 5.95
C HIS A 226 -8.25 -3.18 6.06
N GLN A 227 -7.38 -2.92 5.08
CA GLN A 227 -6.55 -1.71 5.04
C GLN A 227 -7.39 -0.44 4.95
N ILE A 228 -8.42 -0.41 4.10
CA ILE A 228 -9.36 0.72 3.99
C ILE A 228 -10.05 0.99 5.33
N LYS A 229 -10.49 -0.05 6.05
CA LYS A 229 -11.15 0.10 7.36
C LYS A 229 -10.20 0.67 8.41
N GLU A 230 -8.97 0.16 8.47
CA GLU A 230 -7.95 0.67 9.40
C GLU A 230 -7.59 2.13 9.08
N GLU A 231 -7.39 2.47 7.80
CA GLU A 231 -7.09 3.82 7.38
C GLU A 231 -8.26 4.78 7.67
N ALA A 232 -9.49 4.37 7.39
CA ALA A 232 -10.68 5.14 7.71
C ALA A 232 -10.84 5.37 9.22
N GLN A 233 -10.48 4.39 10.05
CA GLN A 233 -10.47 4.54 11.51
C GLN A 233 -9.41 5.54 11.96
N ILE A 234 -8.22 5.52 11.36
CA ILE A 234 -7.14 6.48 11.63
C ILE A 234 -7.60 7.90 11.27
N LEU A 235 -8.20 8.09 10.09
CA LEU A 235 -8.71 9.39 9.64
C LEU A 235 -9.83 9.94 10.54
N GLN A 236 -10.68 9.06 11.08
CA GLN A 236 -11.74 9.46 12.04
C GLN A 236 -11.18 9.92 13.38
N ASN A 237 -10.12 9.26 13.85
CA ASN A 237 -9.46 9.58 15.12
C ASN A 237 -8.40 10.68 14.98
N MET A 238 -8.23 11.25 13.78
CA MET A 238 -7.22 12.26 13.53
C MET A 238 -7.61 13.55 14.27
N PRO A 239 -6.75 14.06 15.19
CA PRO A 239 -7.03 15.33 15.84
C PRO A 239 -7.09 16.45 14.79
N PRO A 240 -7.98 17.45 14.95
CA PRO A 240 -8.03 18.57 14.03
C PRO A 240 -6.66 19.26 14.00
N PRO A 241 -6.20 19.75 12.83
CA PRO A 241 -4.97 20.52 12.78
C PRO A 241 -5.10 21.64 13.79
N SER A 242 -4.17 21.72 14.74
CA SER A 242 -4.18 22.76 15.77
C SER A 242 -4.33 24.09 15.06
N SER A 243 -5.49 24.71 15.20
CA SER A 243 -5.73 26.06 14.74
C SER A 243 -4.94 26.99 15.66
N SER A 244 -3.62 27.01 15.52
CA SER A 244 -2.81 28.13 15.96
C SER A 244 -3.14 29.27 15.01
N HIS A 245 -4.33 29.85 15.19
CA HIS A 245 -4.41 31.29 15.09
C HIS A 245 -3.38 31.80 16.08
N SER A 246 -2.29 32.30 15.53
CA SER A 246 -1.21 32.96 16.22
C SER A 246 -1.77 34.17 16.98
N GLN A 247 -2.42 33.93 18.12
CA GLN A 247 -2.23 34.87 19.21
C GLN A 247 -0.73 34.83 19.50
N PRO A 248 -0.04 35.98 19.55
CA PRO A 248 1.34 36.02 19.99
C PRO A 248 1.34 35.70 21.48
N GLU A 249 1.26 34.42 21.82
CA GLU A 249 1.54 33.93 23.15
C GLU A 249 3.01 34.27 23.42
N THR A 250 3.19 35.33 24.19
CA THR A 250 4.46 35.81 24.73
C THR A 250 4.99 34.88 25.82
N SER A 251 4.83 33.57 25.65
CA SER A 251 5.34 32.57 26.57
C SER A 251 5.98 31.39 25.83
N LYS A 252 7.03 31.70 25.05
CA LYS A 252 8.14 30.75 24.88
C LYS A 252 8.82 30.56 26.23
N ARG A 253 8.19 29.83 27.15
CA ARG A 253 8.95 28.98 28.05
C ARG A 253 9.38 27.81 27.18
N ASN A 254 10.65 27.82 26.78
CA ASN A 254 11.26 26.65 26.16
C ASN A 254 10.88 25.42 26.98
N ASP A 255 10.17 24.49 26.36
CA ASP A 255 10.01 23.14 26.88
C ASP A 255 11.36 22.41 26.71
N ASP A 256 12.34 22.81 27.53
CA ASP A 256 13.68 22.24 27.61
C ASP A 256 13.74 21.08 28.62
N THR A 257 12.59 20.51 28.97
CA THR A 257 12.42 19.49 30.03
C THR A 257 13.19 18.18 29.76
N TRP A 258 13.63 17.95 28.51
CA TRP A 258 14.36 16.75 28.09
C TRP A 258 15.87 16.95 27.94
N ARG A 259 16.40 18.15 28.15
CA ARG A 259 17.85 18.45 28.04
C ARG A 259 18.45 18.71 29.42
N LEU A 260 18.91 17.64 30.06
CA LEU A 260 19.57 17.71 31.39
C LEU A 260 20.90 18.49 31.37
N ASP A 261 21.51 18.72 30.20
CA ASP A 261 22.80 19.40 30.06
C ASP A 261 22.68 20.78 29.40
N MET A 262 21.78 21.64 29.89
CA MET A 262 21.91 23.07 29.59
C MET A 262 23.04 23.68 30.42
N THR A 263 24.19 23.93 29.79
CA THR A 263 25.15 24.89 30.35
C THR A 263 24.45 26.24 30.49
N PRO A 264 24.54 26.94 31.65
CA PRO A 264 23.93 28.24 31.80
C PRO A 264 24.46 29.16 30.70
N ARG A 265 23.58 29.63 29.81
CA ARG A 265 23.92 30.61 28.78
C ARG A 265 24.32 31.89 29.52
N GLY A 266 25.62 32.06 29.74
CA GLY A 266 26.15 33.22 30.44
C GLY A 266 25.84 34.51 29.67
N GLY A 267 25.15 35.45 30.33
CA GLY A 267 24.88 36.81 29.87
C GLY A 267 23.80 36.92 28.77
N PRO A 268 23.23 38.13 28.57
CA PRO A 268 22.03 38.35 27.75
C PRO A 268 22.08 37.80 26.32
N ASP A 269 23.27 37.72 25.70
CA ASP A 269 23.44 37.31 24.30
C ASP A 269 24.45 36.17 24.06
N GLY A 270 25.03 35.57 25.10
CA GLY A 270 25.98 34.45 24.97
C GLY A 270 27.28 34.73 24.18
N ARG A 271 27.47 35.95 23.67
CA ARG A 271 28.63 36.44 22.93
C ARG A 271 29.31 37.55 23.73
N GLY A 272 30.43 37.23 24.36
CA GLY A 272 31.23 38.17 25.16
C GLY A 272 32.47 37.52 25.77
N PRO A 273 33.49 38.31 26.18
CA PRO A 273 34.76 37.83 26.75
C PRO A 273 34.55 36.94 27.99
N LEU A 274 35.39 35.92 28.17
CA LEU A 274 35.28 34.97 29.29
C LEU A 274 35.71 35.56 30.64
N MET A 275 36.60 36.56 30.61
CA MET A 275 37.18 37.22 31.78
C MET A 275 37.14 38.73 31.59
N ASP A 276 37.03 39.47 32.69
CA ASP A 276 37.38 40.90 32.72
C ASP A 276 38.90 41.08 32.58
N SER A 277 39.35 42.29 32.21
CA SER A 277 40.75 42.73 32.18
C SER A 277 41.52 42.49 33.49
N GLN A 278 40.80 42.36 34.61
CA GLN A 278 41.33 42.03 35.93
C GLN A 278 41.29 40.52 36.25
N GLY A 279 41.05 39.66 35.26
CA GLY A 279 41.08 38.20 35.39
C GLY A 279 39.89 37.60 36.15
N ARG A 280 38.82 38.38 36.37
CA ARG A 280 37.60 37.89 37.03
C ARG A 280 36.69 37.18 36.02
N PRO A 281 36.26 35.93 36.26
CA PRO A 281 35.39 35.21 35.34
C PRO A 281 33.99 35.79 35.34
N LEU A 282 33.56 36.25 34.16
CA LEU A 282 32.22 36.79 33.94
C LEU A 282 31.23 35.70 33.49
N ARG A 283 31.75 34.51 33.13
CA ARG A 283 30.96 33.39 32.62
C ARG A 283 31.42 32.09 33.29
N PRO A 284 30.50 31.15 33.57
CA PRO A 284 30.89 29.81 33.98
C PRO A 284 31.62 29.13 32.82
N PHE A 285 32.78 28.56 33.11
CA PHE A 285 33.56 27.74 32.18
C PHE A 285 33.98 26.47 32.90
N THR A 286 34.04 25.36 32.18
CA THR A 286 34.51 24.09 32.74
C THR A 286 36.02 24.03 32.62
N ILE A 287 36.70 23.83 33.74
CA ILE A 287 38.16 23.64 33.77
C ILE A 287 38.44 22.21 33.29
N LEU A 288 39.05 22.08 32.12
CA LEU A 288 39.54 20.79 31.64
C LEU A 288 40.94 20.52 32.23
N PRO A 289 41.27 19.25 32.55
CA PRO A 289 42.60 18.90 33.01
C PRO A 289 43.65 19.30 31.97
N SER A 290 44.83 19.71 32.46
CA SER A 290 45.94 20.20 31.64
C SER A 290 46.55 19.10 30.75
N ASN A 291 46.30 17.84 31.09
CA ASN A 291 46.81 16.69 30.36
C ASN A 291 46.00 16.45 29.07
N VAL A 292 46.69 16.51 27.93
CA VAL A 292 46.10 16.33 26.59
C VAL A 292 45.47 14.93 26.42
N ALA A 293 46.03 13.91 27.08
CA ALA A 293 45.49 12.55 27.06
C ALA A 293 44.12 12.45 27.75
N GLU A 294 43.92 13.16 28.86
CA GLU A 294 42.64 13.17 29.58
C GLU A 294 41.59 14.00 28.83
N ARG A 295 42.01 15.11 28.21
CA ARG A 295 41.12 15.92 27.36
C ARG A 295 40.59 15.13 26.17
N THR A 296 41.45 14.35 25.51
CA THR A 296 41.04 13.51 24.37
C THR A 296 40.17 12.32 24.80
N ARG A 297 40.35 11.80 26.03
CA ARG A 297 39.46 10.78 26.59
C ARG A 297 38.05 11.33 26.83
N LEU A 298 37.94 12.49 27.47
CA LEU A 298 36.66 13.16 27.72
C LEU A 298 35.95 13.52 26.41
N GLN A 299 36.66 13.96 25.38
CA GLN A 299 36.08 14.24 24.06
C GLN A 299 35.43 13.01 23.42
N LYS A 300 36.04 11.82 23.58
CA LYS A 300 35.50 10.56 23.06
C LYS A 300 34.26 10.07 23.84
N GLU A 301 34.07 10.52 25.07
CA GLU A 301 32.92 10.15 25.90
C GLU A 301 31.64 10.94 25.56
N VAL A 302 31.74 12.11 24.91
CA VAL A 302 30.61 13.02 24.61
C VAL A 302 29.76 12.55 23.42
N PHE A 303 30.30 11.74 22.52
CA PHE A 303 29.57 11.20 21.36
C PHE A 303 29.48 9.68 21.44
N ARG A 304 28.61 9.18 22.32
CA ARG A 304 28.23 7.76 22.34
C ARG A 304 26.92 7.57 21.54
N PRO A 305 26.73 6.41 20.88
CA PRO A 305 25.46 6.06 20.26
C PRO A 305 24.31 6.16 21.27
N ASP A 306 23.15 6.68 20.85
CA ASP A 306 22.01 7.10 21.69
C ASP A 306 21.22 5.95 22.36
N HIS A 307 21.80 4.76 22.46
CA HIS A 307 21.18 3.58 23.03
C HIS A 307 21.94 3.19 24.29
N ARG A 308 21.29 3.37 25.45
CA ARG A 308 21.75 2.80 26.72
C ARG A 308 21.59 1.28 26.64
N LEU A 309 22.67 0.58 26.34
CA LEU A 309 22.73 -0.86 26.54
C LEU A 309 22.53 -1.15 28.03
N PRO A 310 21.82 -2.23 28.39
CA PRO A 310 21.78 -2.70 29.77
C PRO A 310 23.21 -2.83 30.31
N THR A 311 23.49 -2.15 31.42
CA THR A 311 24.84 -2.14 32.03
C THR A 311 25.16 -3.43 32.79
N MET A 312 24.18 -4.33 32.90
CA MET A 312 24.28 -5.61 33.59
C MET A 312 23.68 -6.69 32.69
N SER A 313 24.21 -7.90 32.80
CA SER A 313 23.59 -9.06 32.15
C SER A 313 22.26 -9.39 32.84
N ILE A 314 21.41 -10.15 32.15
CA ILE A 314 20.13 -10.62 32.71
C ILE A 314 20.37 -11.41 34.00
N ASP A 315 21.43 -12.21 34.05
CA ASP A 315 21.80 -13.03 35.20
C ASP A 315 22.23 -12.16 36.40
N GLU A 316 22.97 -11.08 36.14
CA GLU A 316 23.38 -10.11 37.17
C GLU A 316 22.18 -9.35 37.74
N TYR A 317 21.23 -8.95 36.89
CA TYR A 317 20.01 -8.28 37.33
C TYR A 317 19.13 -9.20 38.20
N LEU A 318 18.98 -10.47 37.81
CA LEU A 318 18.22 -11.47 38.57
C LEU A 318 18.84 -11.73 39.95
N ALA A 319 20.16 -11.87 40.03
CA ALA A 319 20.86 -12.04 41.30
C ALA A 319 20.67 -10.84 42.25
N GLU A 320 20.52 -9.63 41.69
CA GLU A 320 20.33 -8.41 42.47
C GLU A 320 18.89 -8.20 42.95
N GLU A 321 17.90 -8.67 42.18
CA GLU A 321 16.51 -8.78 42.63
C GLU A 321 16.34 -9.86 43.70
N GLU A 322 16.98 -11.03 43.55
CA GLU A 322 17.02 -12.07 44.58
C GLU A 322 17.64 -11.54 45.89
N ARG A 323 18.71 -10.73 45.79
CA ARG A 323 19.33 -10.08 46.95
C ARG A 323 18.41 -9.02 47.59
N ARG A 324 17.53 -8.39 46.81
CA ARG A 324 16.51 -7.45 47.29
C ARG A 324 15.27 -8.17 47.85
N GLY A 325 15.21 -9.49 47.72
CA GLY A 325 14.16 -10.32 48.28
C GLY A 325 12.85 -10.30 47.50
N ASN A 326 12.91 -9.93 46.21
CA ASN A 326 11.82 -10.13 45.25
C ASN A 326 11.94 -11.49 44.56
#